data_AF-A0A7T5ES11-F1
#
_entry.id   AF-A0A7T5ES11-F1
#
_cell.length_a   1.000
_cell.length_b   1.000
_cell.length_c   1.000
_cell.angle_alpha   90.00
_cell.angle_beta   90.00
_cell.angle_gamma   90.00
#
_symmetry.space_group_name_H-M   'P 1'
#
loop_
_entity.id
_entity.type
_entity.pdbx_description
1 polymer ?
#
loop_
_entity_poly.entity_id
_entity_poly.type
_entity_poly.pdbx_seq_one_letter_code
_entity_poly.pdbx_strand_id
1 'polypeptide(L)'
;MTLWHWTFAFLFLTAIVGLVLFSGFTLRISIRYPLILVATHVASASTTFILFTILLVHRLTSTQTGVQVFVLISYMVLVVTFVSGIYFFFRYDAQRKRMRYFLLLFHLMSASLTFIFVISSLAAFRVPHPHSQQYTPGGAMYNVHKHHTIHQRGHKTSQGSTNAANGSTAAAANNDANVSVTGAVLDSVDG
;
A
#
# COMPACT_ATOMS: atom_id res chain seq x y z
N MET A 1 -0.63 15.82 -7.98
CA MET A 1 0.57 15.74 -7.11
C MET A 1 0.56 16.78 -6.00
N THR A 2 0.14 18.03 -6.24
CA THR A 2 0.20 19.14 -5.27
C THR A 2 -0.67 18.97 -4.02
N LEU A 3 -1.92 18.51 -4.16
CA LEU A 3 -2.89 18.44 -3.05
C LEU A 3 -2.41 17.57 -1.87
N TRP A 4 -1.76 16.44 -2.16
CA TRP A 4 -1.17 15.56 -1.15
C TRP A 4 -0.05 16.21 -0.32
N HIS A 5 0.78 17.04 -0.96
CA HIS A 5 1.86 17.75 -0.26
C HIS A 5 1.29 18.80 0.68
N TRP A 6 0.24 19.51 0.24
CA TRP A 6 -0.48 20.46 1.09
C TRP A 6 -1.14 19.76 2.28
N THR A 7 -1.84 18.64 2.07
CA THR A 7 -2.43 17.86 3.17
C THR A 7 -1.38 17.44 4.19
N PHE A 8 -0.20 16.99 3.72
CA PHE A 8 0.89 16.61 4.61
C PHE A 8 1.47 17.81 5.38
N ALA A 9 1.70 18.94 4.71
CA ALA A 9 2.21 20.15 5.35
C ALA A 9 1.27 20.64 6.45
N PHE A 10 -0.04 20.68 6.18
CA PHE A 10 -1.04 21.08 7.17
C PHE A 10 -1.19 20.07 8.30
N LEU A 11 -1.08 18.77 8.01
CA LEU A 11 -1.13 17.73 9.04
C LEU A 11 0.10 17.81 9.97
N PHE A 12 1.28 18.01 9.41
CA PHE A 12 2.51 18.19 10.17
C PHE A 12 2.49 19.48 11.00
N LEU A 13 2.01 20.58 10.42
CA LEU A 13 1.78 21.84 11.14
C LEU A 13 0.80 21.65 12.30
N THR A 14 -0.32 20.95 12.06
CA THR A 14 -1.33 20.65 13.09
C THR A 14 -0.72 19.83 14.23
N ALA A 15 0.11 18.83 13.92
CA ALA A 15 0.79 18.01 14.91
C ALA A 15 1.81 18.81 15.75
N ILE A 16 2.63 19.66 15.12
CA ILE A 16 3.58 20.53 15.84
C ILE A 16 2.84 21.49 16.77
N VAL A 17 1.84 22.21 16.26
CA VAL A 17 1.10 23.17 17.07
C VAL A 17 0.35 22.46 18.19
N GLY A 18 -0.24 21.29 17.93
CA GLY A 18 -0.90 20.46 18.93
C GLY A 18 0.05 20.00 20.03
N LEU A 19 1.27 19.60 19.68
CA LEU A 19 2.31 19.21 20.62
C LEU A 19 2.79 20.39 21.48
N VAL A 20 2.93 21.59 20.90
CA VAL A 20 3.26 22.81 21.64
C VAL A 20 2.13 23.17 22.62
N LEU A 21 0.87 23.11 22.19
CA LEU A 21 -0.29 23.35 23.05
C LEU A 21 -0.36 22.33 24.20
N PHE A 22 -0.15 21.05 23.91
CA PHE A 22 -0.12 19.98 24.89
C PHE A 22 1.02 20.16 25.92
N SER A 23 2.22 20.51 25.46
CA SER A 23 3.38 20.76 26.31
C SER A 23 3.15 21.97 27.22
N GLY A 24 2.64 23.08 26.65
CA GLY A 24 2.29 24.27 27.42
C GLY A 24 1.22 24.00 28.48
N PHE A 25 0.23 23.18 28.16
CA PHE A 25 -0.80 22.76 29.11
C PHE A 25 -0.27 21.85 30.22
N THR A 26 0.61 20.91 29.87
CA THR A 26 1.16 19.91 30.82
C THR A 26 2.19 20.50 31.76
N LEU A 27 3.09 21.35 31.24
CA LEU A 27 4.19 21.93 32.01
C LEU A 27 3.79 23.15 32.86
N ARG A 28 2.51 23.57 32.84
CA ARG A 28 1.98 24.68 33.66
C ARG A 28 2.83 25.95 33.60
N ILE A 29 3.51 26.20 32.48
CA ILE A 29 4.29 27.41 32.30
C ILE A 29 3.27 28.55 32.25
N SER A 30 3.44 29.56 33.11
CA SER A 30 2.55 30.72 33.28
C SER A 30 2.60 31.66 32.06
N ILE A 31 2.44 31.11 30.86
CA ILE A 31 2.31 31.83 29.62
C ILE A 31 0.82 32.07 29.46
N ARG A 32 0.43 33.33 29.38
CA ARG A 32 -0.95 33.76 29.05
C ARG A 32 -1.47 32.89 27.92
N TYR A 33 -2.63 32.26 28.13
CA TYR A 33 -3.28 31.35 27.18
C TYR A 33 -3.14 31.90 25.74
N PRO A 34 -2.31 31.28 24.88
CA PRO A 34 -2.04 31.82 23.56
C PRO A 34 -3.20 31.46 22.64
N LEU A 35 -4.27 32.27 22.70
CA LEU A 35 -5.46 32.13 21.84
C LEU A 35 -5.09 32.01 20.36
N ILE A 36 -4.00 32.67 19.95
CA ILE A 36 -3.44 32.58 18.60
C ILE A 36 -3.01 31.14 18.27
N LEU A 37 -2.32 30.44 19.17
CA LEU A 37 -1.89 29.05 18.94
C LEU A 37 -3.07 28.08 18.88
N VAL A 38 -4.11 28.31 19.70
CA VAL A 38 -5.32 27.49 19.65
C VAL A 38 -6.06 27.72 18.33
N ALA A 39 -6.24 28.98 17.94
CA ALA A 39 -6.90 29.33 16.67
C ALA A 39 -6.13 28.77 15.47
N THR A 40 -4.80 28.86 15.45
CA THR A 40 -3.99 28.28 14.36
C THR A 40 -4.08 26.77 14.33
N HIS A 41 -4.10 26.09 15.48
CA HIS A 41 -4.30 24.64 15.55
C HIS A 41 -5.67 24.21 15.01
N VAL A 42 -6.74 24.89 15.43
CA VAL A 42 -8.10 24.59 14.97
C VAL A 42 -8.23 24.86 13.47
N ALA A 43 -7.66 25.96 12.98
CA ALA A 43 -7.67 26.29 11.56
C ALA A 43 -6.88 25.26 10.72
N SER A 44 -5.69 24.86 11.18
CA SER A 44 -4.88 23.86 10.48
C SER A 44 -5.52 22.46 10.53
N ALA A 45 -6.12 22.07 11.66
CA ALA A 45 -6.87 20.82 11.79
C ALA A 45 -8.08 20.79 10.85
N SER A 46 -8.85 21.89 10.79
CA SER A 46 -10.01 22.02 9.90
C SER A 46 -9.59 21.97 8.42
N THR A 47 -8.50 22.63 8.06
CA THR A 47 -7.96 22.59 6.70
C THR A 47 -7.50 21.17 6.33
N THR A 48 -6.81 20.48 7.25
CA THR A 48 -6.39 19.08 7.07
C THR A 48 -7.60 18.17 6.88
N PHE A 49 -8.64 18.36 7.68
CA PHE A 49 -9.90 17.61 7.56
C PHE A 49 -10.53 17.79 6.17
N ILE A 50 -10.72 19.03 5.73
CA ILE A 50 -11.32 19.34 4.42
C ILE A 50 -10.49 18.74 3.29
N LEU A 51 -9.17 18.92 3.30
CA LEU A 51 -8.28 18.38 2.28
C LEU A 51 -8.33 16.85 2.24
N PHE A 52 -8.36 16.19 3.40
CA PHE A 52 -8.45 14.74 3.48
C PHE A 52 -9.82 14.23 3.00
N THR A 53 -10.91 14.95 3.27
CA THR A 53 -12.24 14.64 2.72
C THR A 53 -12.27 14.74 1.20
N ILE A 54 -11.69 15.79 0.61
CA ILE A 54 -11.58 15.94 -0.85
C ILE A 54 -10.80 14.75 -1.44
N LEU A 55 -9.70 14.36 -0.79
CA LEU A 55 -8.91 13.20 -1.21
C LEU A 55 -9.71 11.90 -1.12
N LEU A 56 -10.47 11.69 -0.04
CA LEU A 56 -11.33 10.52 0.12
C LEU A 56 -12.35 10.43 -1.01
N VAL A 57 -13.06 11.52 -1.32
CA VAL A 57 -14.06 11.57 -2.40
C VAL A 57 -13.41 11.25 -3.75
N HIS A 58 -12.26 11.84 -4.04
CA HIS A 58 -11.51 11.55 -5.28
C HIS A 58 -11.02 10.09 -5.36
N ARG A 59 -10.92 9.37 -4.24
CA ARG A 59 -10.44 7.98 -4.21
C ARG A 59 -11.56 6.95 -4.15
N LEU A 60 -12.72 7.30 -3.59
CA LEU A 60 -13.92 6.47 -3.63
C LEU A 60 -14.39 6.21 -5.08
N THR A 61 -14.04 7.07 -6.02
CA THR A 61 -14.34 6.88 -7.46
C THR A 61 -13.39 5.91 -8.18
N SER A 62 -12.32 5.41 -7.54
CA SER A 62 -11.32 4.51 -8.14
C SER A 62 -11.50 3.06 -7.68
N THR A 63 -11.45 2.07 -8.59
CA THR A 63 -11.85 0.65 -8.40
C THR A 63 -10.94 -0.24 -7.52
N GLN A 64 -10.15 0.29 -6.59
CA GLN A 64 -9.30 -0.52 -5.70
C GLN A 64 -9.92 -0.74 -4.31
N THR A 65 -10.57 -1.88 -4.12
CA THR A 65 -11.36 -2.22 -2.91
C THR A 65 -10.54 -2.26 -1.62
N GLY A 66 -9.31 -2.81 -1.64
CA GLY A 66 -8.48 -2.95 -0.42
C GLY A 66 -8.00 -1.62 0.17
N VAL A 67 -7.57 -0.69 -0.70
CA VAL A 67 -7.08 0.62 -0.26
C VAL A 67 -8.23 1.52 0.21
N GLN A 68 -9.40 1.40 -0.40
CA GLN A 68 -10.61 2.15 0.00
C GLN A 68 -11.02 1.88 1.45
N VAL A 69 -11.06 0.60 1.87
CA VAL A 69 -11.44 0.24 3.25
C VAL A 69 -10.47 0.86 4.26
N PHE A 70 -9.17 0.80 3.99
CA PHE A 70 -8.15 1.40 4.85
C PHE A 70 -8.29 2.93 4.96
N VAL A 71 -8.57 3.60 3.84
CA VAL A 71 -8.75 5.07 3.79
C VAL A 71 -10.05 5.47 4.49
N LEU A 72 -11.11 4.66 4.37
CA LEU A 72 -12.38 4.89 5.06
C LEU A 72 -12.21 4.75 6.58
N ILE A 73 -11.51 3.71 7.05
CA ILE A 73 -11.19 3.55 8.48
C ILE A 73 -10.37 4.74 8.98
N SER A 74 -9.35 5.14 8.22
CA SER A 74 -8.52 6.31 8.54
C SER A 74 -9.37 7.59 8.65
N TYR A 75 -10.35 7.75 7.76
CA TYR A 75 -11.31 8.86 7.80
C TYR A 75 -12.19 8.84 9.04
N MET A 76 -12.71 7.67 9.44
CA MET A 76 -13.52 7.55 10.65
C MET A 76 -12.72 7.93 11.90
N VAL A 77 -11.46 7.49 12.00
CA VAL A 77 -10.56 7.87 13.10
C VAL A 77 -10.32 9.39 13.08
N LEU A 78 -10.06 9.99 11.91
CA LEU A 78 -9.89 11.43 11.75
C LEU A 78 -11.14 12.22 12.20
N VAL A 79 -12.35 11.77 11.84
CA VAL A 79 -13.61 12.39 12.26
C VAL A 79 -13.75 12.35 13.78
N VAL A 80 -13.48 11.19 14.42
CA VAL A 80 -13.56 11.05 15.87
C VAL A 80 -12.57 11.97 16.58
N THR A 81 -11.32 12.05 16.09
CA THR A 81 -10.31 12.95 16.62
C THR A 81 -10.73 14.41 16.46
N PHE A 82 -11.27 14.80 15.30
CA PHE A 82 -11.72 16.16 15.04
C PHE A 82 -12.89 16.57 15.94
N VAL A 83 -13.94 15.74 16.03
CA VAL A 83 -15.10 15.98 16.90
C VAL A 83 -14.70 16.03 18.36
N SER A 84 -13.82 15.13 18.82
CA SER A 84 -13.31 15.16 20.19
C SER A 84 -12.52 16.44 20.49
N GLY A 85 -11.73 16.93 19.54
CA GLY A 85 -11.00 18.20 19.65
C GLY A 85 -11.92 19.41 19.71
N ILE A 86 -12.95 19.47 18.86
CA ILE A 86 -13.98 20.52 18.91
C ILE A 86 -14.74 20.49 20.24
N TYR A 87 -15.17 19.30 20.66
CA TYR A 87 -15.87 19.14 21.94
C TYR A 87 -14.99 19.62 23.10
N PHE A 88 -13.71 19.28 23.08
CA PHE A 88 -12.74 19.72 24.07
C PHE A 88 -12.62 21.26 24.09
N PHE A 89 -12.48 21.88 22.93
CA PHE A 89 -12.39 23.33 22.76
C PHE A 89 -13.64 24.04 23.31
N PHE A 90 -14.84 23.67 22.85
CA PHE A 90 -16.07 24.32 23.32
C PHE A 90 -16.37 24.06 24.80
N ARG A 91 -16.15 22.83 25.28
CA ARG A 91 -16.56 22.46 26.64
C ARG A 91 -15.61 22.99 27.70
N TYR A 92 -14.32 23.01 27.44
CA TYR A 92 -13.34 23.29 28.47
C TYR A 92 -12.56 24.58 28.24
N ASP A 93 -12.23 24.91 27.00
CA ASP A 93 -11.52 26.15 26.69
C ASP A 93 -12.48 27.35 26.76
N ALA A 94 -13.60 27.30 26.02
CA ALA A 94 -14.58 28.38 26.01
C ALA A 94 -15.30 28.59 27.37
N GLN A 95 -15.56 27.51 28.11
CA GLN A 95 -16.23 27.60 29.42
C GLN A 95 -15.27 27.70 30.62
N ARG A 96 -13.94 27.73 30.39
CA ARG A 96 -12.89 27.77 31.44
C ARG A 96 -13.09 26.76 32.58
N LYS A 97 -13.63 25.58 32.29
CA LYS A 97 -13.87 24.53 33.29
C LYS A 97 -12.60 23.74 33.54
N ARG A 98 -12.41 23.23 34.76
CA ARG A 98 -11.29 22.32 35.08
C ARG A 98 -11.31 21.13 34.11
N MET A 99 -10.23 21.02 33.35
CA MET A 99 -10.00 19.96 32.37
C MET A 99 -9.85 18.60 33.07
N ARG A 100 -10.47 17.57 32.50
CA ARG A 100 -10.23 16.17 32.90
C ARG A 100 -9.04 15.64 32.12
N TYR A 101 -7.96 15.29 32.81
CA TYR A 101 -6.74 14.72 32.21
C TYR A 101 -7.02 13.54 31.27
N PHE A 102 -8.00 12.70 31.61
CA PHE A 102 -8.40 11.55 30.79
C PHE A 102 -8.82 11.94 29.36
N LEU A 103 -9.60 13.01 29.18
CA LEU A 103 -10.05 13.43 27.86
C LEU A 103 -8.91 13.99 27.01
N LEU A 104 -7.98 14.67 27.67
CA LEU A 104 -6.79 15.22 27.03
C LEU A 104 -5.85 14.10 26.56
N LEU A 105 -5.67 13.05 27.38
CA LEU A 105 -4.92 11.85 26.99
C LEU A 105 -5.62 11.09 25.86
N PHE A 106 -6.95 10.93 25.93
CA PHE A 106 -7.73 10.28 24.87
C PHE A 106 -7.60 11.03 23.54
N HIS A 107 -7.72 12.37 23.57
CA HIS A 107 -7.55 13.18 22.38
C HIS A 107 -6.13 13.02 21.80
N LEU A 108 -5.09 13.07 22.64
CA LEU A 108 -3.71 12.87 22.20
C LEU A 108 -3.51 11.47 21.58
N MET A 109 -4.02 10.42 22.22
CA MET A 109 -3.93 9.06 21.68
C MET A 109 -4.65 8.94 20.34
N SER A 110 -5.86 9.51 20.23
CA SER A 110 -6.61 9.53 18.97
C SER A 110 -5.90 10.36 17.89
N ALA A 111 -5.23 11.45 18.25
CA ALA A 111 -4.48 12.30 17.33
C ALA A 111 -3.21 11.59 16.82
N SER A 112 -2.48 10.90 17.69
CA SER A 112 -1.34 10.06 17.31
C SER A 112 -1.77 8.92 16.38
N LEU A 113 -2.89 8.25 16.69
CA LEU A 113 -3.48 7.24 15.81
C LEU A 113 -3.84 7.85 14.45
N THR A 114 -4.56 8.97 14.43
CA THR A 114 -4.93 9.69 13.19
C THR A 114 -3.69 10.02 12.36
N PHE A 115 -2.64 10.54 12.99
CA PHE A 115 -1.38 10.87 12.32
C PHE A 115 -0.78 9.64 11.64
N ILE A 116 -0.69 8.52 12.35
CA ILE A 116 -0.19 7.25 11.81
C ILE A 116 -1.08 6.77 10.66
N PHE A 117 -2.39 6.68 10.85
CA PHE A 117 -3.33 6.19 9.83
C PHE A 117 -3.31 7.04 8.56
N VAL A 118 -3.30 8.38 8.69
CA VAL A 118 -3.24 9.28 7.54
C VAL A 118 -1.90 9.14 6.80
N ILE A 119 -0.77 9.07 7.51
CA ILE A 119 0.54 8.85 6.88
C ILE A 119 0.64 7.47 6.23
N SER A 120 0.16 6.42 6.89
CA SER A 120 0.11 5.08 6.33
C SER A 120 -0.77 5.03 5.08
N SER A 121 -1.90 5.74 5.08
CA SER A 121 -2.78 5.82 3.90
C SER A 121 -2.04 6.48 2.75
N LEU A 122 -1.31 7.57 3.03
CA LEU A 122 -0.50 8.29 2.06
C LEU A 122 0.64 7.42 1.49
N ALA A 123 1.32 6.65 2.35
CA ALA A 123 2.39 5.75 1.95
C ALA A 123 1.87 4.62 1.06
N ALA A 124 0.72 4.02 1.39
CA ALA A 124 0.08 2.99 0.57
C ALA A 124 -0.22 3.46 -0.86
N PHE A 125 -0.41 4.77 -1.07
CA PHE A 125 -0.59 5.36 -2.40
C PHE A 125 0.71 5.71 -3.13
N ARG A 126 1.83 5.92 -2.43
CA ARG A 126 3.13 6.21 -3.04
C ARG A 126 3.91 4.96 -3.39
N VAL A 127 3.59 3.82 -2.81
CA VAL A 127 4.11 2.53 -3.27
C VAL A 127 3.55 2.32 -4.68
N PRO A 128 4.39 2.27 -5.72
CA PRO A 128 3.96 1.79 -7.02
C PRO A 128 3.40 0.40 -6.76
N HIS A 129 2.08 0.26 -6.87
CA HIS A 129 1.54 -1.08 -7.04
C HIS A 129 2.25 -1.60 -8.27
N PRO A 130 2.96 -2.73 -8.22
CA PRO A 130 3.41 -3.36 -9.44
C PRO A 130 2.12 -3.56 -10.25
N HIS A 131 1.90 -2.67 -11.23
CA HIS A 131 0.97 -2.88 -12.33
C HIS A 131 1.30 -4.26 -12.77
N SER A 132 0.40 -5.22 -12.48
CA SER A 132 0.40 -6.59 -12.97
C SER A 132 1.62 -6.84 -13.82
N GLN A 133 2.79 -6.96 -13.17
CA GLN A 133 3.91 -7.56 -13.84
C GLN A 133 3.38 -8.95 -13.87
N GLN A 134 2.85 -9.30 -15.04
CA GLN A 134 2.69 -10.65 -15.51
C GLN A 134 3.82 -11.41 -14.83
N TYR A 135 3.45 -12.17 -13.80
CA TYR A 135 4.40 -12.79 -12.89
C TYR A 135 5.13 -13.75 -13.80
N THR A 136 6.23 -13.28 -14.37
CA THR A 136 7.09 -14.01 -15.27
C THR A 136 8.11 -14.55 -14.30
N PRO A 137 7.90 -15.78 -13.78
CA PRO A 137 8.78 -16.30 -12.77
C PRO A 137 10.15 -16.43 -13.45
N GLY A 138 11.09 -15.58 -13.06
CA GLY A 138 12.51 -15.79 -13.33
C GLY A 138 13.01 -15.61 -14.76
N GLY A 139 12.55 -14.66 -15.57
CA GLY A 139 13.14 -14.44 -16.91
C GLY A 139 14.64 -14.10 -16.89
N ALA A 140 15.10 -13.31 -15.93
CA ALA A 140 16.52 -12.96 -15.80
C ALA A 140 17.35 -14.12 -15.22
N MET A 141 16.81 -14.85 -14.23
CA MET A 141 17.51 -15.99 -13.63
C MET A 141 17.51 -17.22 -14.55
N TYR A 142 16.45 -17.43 -15.33
CA TYR A 142 16.32 -18.50 -16.34
C TYR A 142 17.23 -18.27 -17.54
N ASN A 143 17.42 -17.02 -18.00
CA ASN A 143 18.39 -16.73 -19.06
C ASN A 143 19.84 -16.90 -18.58
N VAL A 144 20.15 -16.56 -17.33
CA VAL A 144 21.47 -16.83 -16.75
C VAL A 144 21.69 -18.34 -16.54
N HIS A 145 20.64 -19.09 -16.17
CA HIS A 145 20.72 -20.54 -16.04
C HIS A 145 20.89 -21.25 -17.39
N LYS A 146 20.17 -20.81 -18.44
CA LYS A 146 20.32 -21.34 -19.81
C LYS A 146 21.74 -21.17 -20.35
N HIS A 147 22.36 -20.02 -20.12
CA HIS A 147 23.76 -19.82 -20.54
C HIS A 147 24.71 -20.77 -19.80
N HIS A 148 24.50 -21.03 -18.51
CA HIS A 148 25.35 -21.96 -17.76
C HIS A 148 25.14 -23.44 -18.13
N THR A 149 23.91 -23.87 -18.44
CA THR A 149 23.66 -25.28 -18.80
C THR A 149 24.06 -25.61 -20.24
N ILE A 150 24.01 -24.66 -21.17
CA ILE A 150 24.40 -24.90 -22.56
C ILE A 150 25.93 -24.96 -22.71
N HIS A 151 26.69 -24.15 -21.97
CA HIS A 151 28.16 -24.21 -22.00
C HIS A 151 28.75 -25.43 -21.27
N GLN A 152 28.04 -26.05 -20.32
CA GLN A 152 28.50 -27.29 -19.70
C GLN A 152 28.21 -28.55 -20.54
N ARG A 153 27.22 -28.52 -21.45
CA ARG A 153 26.92 -29.66 -22.34
C ARG A 153 27.77 -29.69 -23.61
N GLY A 154 28.37 -28.57 -24.00
CA GLY A 154 29.28 -28.46 -25.14
C GLY A 154 30.71 -28.95 -24.89
N HIS A 155 31.08 -29.31 -23.65
CA HIS A 155 32.46 -29.69 -23.29
C HIS A 155 32.62 -31.14 -22.81
N LYS A 156 31.66 -32.03 -23.14
CA LYS A 156 31.75 -33.48 -22.91
C LYS A 156 31.41 -34.32 -24.15
N THR A 157 31.90 -33.93 -25.32
CA THR A 157 31.88 -34.77 -26.53
C THR A 157 33.14 -34.56 -27.36
N SER A 158 34.30 -34.86 -26.77
CA SER A 158 35.54 -35.13 -27.52
C SER A 158 36.60 -35.71 -26.59
N GLN A 159 36.41 -36.96 -26.18
CA GLN A 159 37.52 -37.87 -25.86
C GLN A 159 36.95 -39.28 -25.64
N GLY A 160 37.23 -40.15 -26.60
CA GLY A 160 36.80 -41.55 -26.58
C GLY A 160 37.05 -42.26 -27.91
N SER A 161 38.17 -41.97 -28.57
CA SER A 161 38.71 -42.80 -29.63
C SER A 161 39.75 -43.72 -29.01
N THR A 162 39.45 -45.02 -28.92
CA THR A 162 40.38 -46.12 -29.27
C THR A 162 39.67 -47.49 -29.20
N ASN A 163 39.70 -48.17 -30.35
CA ASN A 163 39.93 -49.61 -30.55
C ASN A 163 38.80 -50.63 -30.36
N ALA A 164 38.30 -51.06 -31.53
CA ALA A 164 38.43 -52.43 -32.08
C ALA A 164 37.61 -53.59 -31.49
N ALA A 165 36.85 -54.19 -32.42
CA ALA A 165 36.75 -55.64 -32.71
C ALA A 165 35.40 -56.35 -32.42
N ASN A 166 34.81 -56.82 -33.53
CA ASN A 166 34.31 -58.18 -33.77
C ASN A 166 32.81 -58.55 -33.56
N GLY A 167 32.23 -59.19 -34.60
CA GLY A 167 31.07 -60.10 -34.57
C GLY A 167 29.69 -59.45 -34.73
N SER A 168 29.05 -59.42 -35.91
CA SER A 168 28.31 -60.49 -36.62
C SER A 168 26.82 -60.64 -36.25
N THR A 169 25.99 -60.71 -37.32
CA THR A 169 24.65 -61.33 -37.49
C THR A 169 23.34 -60.66 -37.01
N ALA A 170 22.58 -60.18 -38.00
CA ALA A 170 21.23 -60.59 -38.43
C ALA A 170 19.94 -60.38 -37.56
N ALA A 171 18.93 -59.83 -38.24
CA ALA A 171 17.53 -60.30 -38.37
C ALA A 171 16.34 -59.52 -37.73
N ALA A 172 15.30 -59.39 -38.57
CA ALA A 172 13.84 -59.28 -38.32
C ALA A 172 13.28 -57.99 -37.66
N ALA A 173 12.41 -57.18 -38.29
CA ALA A 173 11.04 -57.39 -38.82
C ALA A 173 9.92 -57.39 -37.74
N ASN A 174 9.10 -56.32 -37.72
CA ASN A 174 7.61 -56.31 -37.54
C ASN A 174 7.15 -54.84 -37.45
N ASN A 175 6.40 -54.25 -38.39
CA ASN A 175 5.00 -54.41 -38.80
C ASN A 175 3.92 -53.95 -37.78
N ASP A 176 3.10 -53.02 -38.29
CA ASP A 176 1.63 -52.91 -38.18
C ASP A 176 0.94 -51.93 -37.21
N ALA A 177 0.14 -51.08 -37.88
CA ALA A 177 -1.25 -50.67 -37.62
C ALA A 177 -1.50 -49.53 -36.59
N ASN A 178 -2.01 -48.37 -37.06
CA ASN A 178 -3.43 -48.01 -37.23
C ASN A 178 -4.08 -47.70 -35.86
N VAL A 179 -4.60 -46.51 -35.55
CA VAL A 179 -5.91 -46.01 -36.02
C VAL A 179 -6.01 -44.49 -35.76
N SER A 180 -6.43 -43.78 -36.80
CA SER A 180 -7.02 -42.44 -36.78
C SER A 180 -8.53 -42.55 -36.55
N VAL A 181 -9.11 -41.78 -35.64
CA VAL A 181 -10.52 -41.37 -35.71
C VAL A 181 -10.66 -39.90 -35.32
N THR A 182 -10.94 -39.11 -36.35
CA THR A 182 -11.52 -37.77 -36.44
C THR A 182 -12.86 -37.61 -35.72
N GLY A 183 -13.14 -36.41 -35.22
CA GLY A 183 -14.48 -35.95 -34.85
C GLY A 183 -14.54 -34.44 -34.69
N ALA A 184 -14.83 -33.73 -35.78
CA ALA A 184 -15.14 -32.30 -35.83
C ALA A 184 -16.48 -32.11 -36.53
N VAL A 185 -17.45 -31.44 -35.90
CA VAL A 185 -18.65 -30.79 -36.49
C VAL A 185 -19.13 -29.79 -35.42
N LEU A 186 -18.99 -28.45 -35.51
CA LEU A 186 -19.60 -27.43 -36.39
C LEU A 186 -21.13 -27.43 -36.39
N ASP A 187 -21.74 -26.70 -35.44
CA ASP A 187 -23.14 -26.27 -35.52
C ASP A 187 -23.20 -24.78 -35.87
N SER A 188 -23.81 -24.46 -37.00
CA SER A 188 -24.36 -23.14 -37.31
C SER A 188 -25.54 -23.27 -38.27
N VAL A 189 -26.61 -22.49 -38.00
CA VAL A 189 -27.63 -21.98 -38.94
C VAL A 189 -28.71 -23.02 -39.30
N ASP A 190 -30.03 -22.79 -39.29
CA ASP A 190 -30.96 -21.66 -39.56
C ASP A 190 -32.05 -21.58 -38.45
N GLY A 191 -32.99 -20.65 -38.31
CA GLY A 191 -33.61 -19.62 -39.15
C GLY A 191 -34.95 -19.25 -38.49
#